data_AF-A0A660ZZB6-F1
#
_entry.id   AF-A0A660ZZB6-F1
#
_cell.length_a   1.000
_cell.length_b   1.000
_cell.length_c   1.000
_cell.angle_alpha   90.00
_cell.angle_beta   90.00
_cell.angle_gamma   90.00
#
_symmetry.space_group_name_H-M   'P 1'
#
loop_
_entity.id
_entity.type
_entity.pdbx_description
1 polymer ?
#
loop_
_entity_poly.entity_id
_entity_poly.type
_entity_poly.pdbx_seq_one_letter_code
_entity_poly.pdbx_strand_id
1 'polypeptide(L)'
;VRIRCRIGFYPPWGKFQLAMVGVDPSFTLGQMAANRERILRLLASEGLLERNAQLEFPLVPRRIGLVTSVGSAAYNDFIDEIGASDCAFQVLACDARVQGAQAEATVVASIRTLARRHCDVIVVVRGGGSRSDLAGFDSESIARAIALCPVPVLTGIGHEIDTSLADVVAHKDFKTPTACADFLVDRVHEALARFEELWQAIGDNALEHTAAELAELGSTARSVSRLAGHALQLRERDLVAMRRSLGRQALHAVERGGEQLRRGLDRLHERSRLRIRAEDSRLYYAQRRLSPERMRQDFDRRRTELDRARQRLKLPALRRLREQSRRLDAARSTVRALDPQRVLERGYALALDDAGKAVNTVAGLGKGDRLGIRLADGSLDTVIDRVRKSRVTMNREEES
;
A
#
# COMPACT_ATOMS: atom_id res chain seq x y z
N VAL A 1 -44.57 -59.34 68.46
CA VAL A 1 -45.80 -59.23 69.29
C VAL A 1 -45.63 -60.09 70.52
N ARG A 2 -45.77 -59.52 71.73
CA ARG A 2 -45.73 -60.33 72.96
C ARG A 2 -47.16 -60.75 73.31
N ILE A 3 -47.40 -62.04 73.39
CA ILE A 3 -48.74 -62.59 73.64
C ILE A 3 -48.77 -63.20 75.04
N ARG A 4 -49.75 -62.79 75.85
CA ARG A 4 -50.02 -63.40 77.15
C ARG A 4 -51.04 -64.52 76.93
N CYS A 5 -50.63 -65.76 77.18
CA CYS A 5 -51.50 -66.92 77.07
C CYS A 5 -51.75 -67.57 78.43
N ARG A 6 -52.94 -68.12 78.60
CA ARG A 6 -53.29 -69.02 79.71
C ARG A 6 -53.37 -70.44 79.18
N ILE A 7 -52.68 -71.35 79.85
CA ILE A 7 -52.70 -72.77 79.50
C ILE A 7 -53.84 -73.42 80.27
N GLY A 8 -54.80 -73.99 79.54
CA GLY A 8 -55.82 -74.88 80.07
C GLY A 8 -55.44 -76.32 79.80
N PHE A 9 -55.53 -77.20 80.79
CA PHE A 9 -55.33 -78.62 80.63
C PHE A 9 -56.65 -79.34 80.94
N TYR A 10 -57.10 -80.22 80.04
CA TYR A 10 -58.30 -81.04 80.23
C TYR A 10 -57.89 -82.50 80.50
N PRO A 11 -57.84 -82.93 81.77
CA PRO A 11 -57.28 -84.23 82.17
C PRO A 11 -57.92 -85.47 81.51
N PRO A 12 -59.25 -85.55 81.29
CA PRO A 12 -59.86 -86.78 80.80
C PRO A 12 -59.44 -87.19 79.37
N TRP A 13 -58.90 -86.25 78.57
CA TRP A 13 -58.47 -86.51 77.19
C TRP A 13 -57.03 -86.05 76.90
N GLY A 14 -56.27 -85.65 77.93
CA GLY A 14 -54.89 -85.18 77.77
C GLY A 14 -54.73 -83.97 76.85
N LYS A 15 -55.77 -83.13 76.67
CA LYS A 15 -55.72 -81.98 75.76
C LYS A 15 -55.18 -80.74 76.47
N PHE A 16 -54.14 -80.15 75.90
CA PHE A 16 -53.67 -78.80 76.25
C PHE A 16 -54.34 -77.79 75.32
N GLN A 17 -54.91 -76.74 75.91
CA GLN A 17 -55.48 -75.60 75.20
C GLN A 17 -54.69 -74.35 75.58
N LEU A 18 -54.16 -73.65 74.58
CA LEU A 18 -53.50 -72.37 74.78
C LEU A 18 -54.52 -71.25 74.45
N ALA A 19 -55.03 -70.56 75.47
CA ALA A 19 -55.97 -69.45 75.29
C ALA A 19 -55.22 -68.11 75.34
N MET A 20 -55.36 -67.29 74.31
CA MET A 20 -54.76 -65.96 74.21
C MET A 20 -55.55 -64.96 75.07
N VAL A 21 -54.91 -64.37 76.09
CA VAL A 21 -55.54 -63.51 77.11
C VAL A 21 -55.18 -62.03 76.93
N GLY A 22 -54.11 -61.73 76.21
CA GLY A 22 -53.74 -60.35 75.91
C GLY A 22 -52.60 -60.23 74.90
N VAL A 23 -52.53 -59.09 74.24
CA VAL A 23 -51.52 -58.74 73.24
C VAL A 23 -50.89 -57.42 73.64
N ASP A 24 -49.56 -57.39 73.70
CA ASP A 24 -48.82 -56.14 73.80
C ASP A 24 -48.13 -55.85 72.45
N PRO A 25 -48.75 -55.00 71.59
CA PRO A 25 -48.15 -54.57 70.34
C PRO A 25 -47.05 -53.51 70.54
N SER A 26 -47.10 -52.74 71.64
CA SER A 26 -46.21 -51.60 71.90
C SER A 26 -44.76 -52.02 72.15
N PHE A 27 -44.54 -53.14 72.83
CA PHE A 27 -43.21 -53.71 73.08
C PHE A 27 -42.43 -54.03 71.79
N THR A 28 -43.12 -54.48 70.74
CA THR A 28 -42.47 -54.87 69.48
C THR A 28 -42.18 -53.64 68.61
N LEU A 29 -43.13 -52.71 68.56
CA LEU A 29 -42.99 -51.45 67.81
C LEU A 29 -41.85 -50.58 68.36
N GLY A 30 -41.72 -50.49 69.69
CA GLY A 30 -40.64 -49.73 70.33
C GLY A 30 -39.25 -50.30 70.03
N GLN A 31 -39.08 -51.63 70.02
CA GLN A 31 -37.80 -52.26 69.66
C GLN A 31 -37.44 -52.06 68.17
N MET A 32 -38.43 -52.14 67.27
CA MET A 32 -38.21 -51.93 65.83
C MET A 32 -37.82 -50.48 65.55
N ALA A 33 -38.49 -49.51 66.17
CA ALA A 33 -38.14 -48.09 66.06
C ALA A 33 -36.71 -47.81 66.58
N ALA A 34 -36.35 -48.34 67.76
CA ALA A 34 -35.01 -48.18 68.32
C ALA A 34 -33.92 -48.83 67.44
N ASN A 35 -34.18 -50.01 66.86
CA ASN A 35 -33.24 -50.64 65.94
C ASN A 35 -33.10 -49.86 64.63
N ARG A 36 -34.20 -49.35 64.08
CA ARG A 36 -34.18 -48.49 62.89
C ARG A 36 -33.33 -47.24 63.12
N GLU A 37 -33.53 -46.57 64.25
CA GLU A 37 -32.77 -45.36 64.60
C GLU A 37 -31.27 -45.66 64.78
N ARG A 38 -30.93 -46.81 65.37
CA ARG A 38 -29.56 -47.31 65.45
C ARG A 38 -28.94 -47.49 64.06
N ILE A 39 -29.66 -48.10 63.11
CA ILE A 39 -29.18 -48.32 61.74
C ILE A 39 -29.00 -46.98 61.01
N LEU A 40 -29.93 -46.04 61.14
CA LEU A 40 -29.79 -44.70 60.55
C LEU A 40 -28.52 -44.00 61.03
N ARG A 41 -28.24 -44.02 62.34
CA ARG A 41 -27.01 -43.41 62.89
C ARG A 41 -25.75 -44.10 62.34
N LEU A 42 -25.78 -45.42 62.19
CA LEU A 42 -24.66 -46.17 61.62
C LEU A 42 -24.43 -45.77 60.16
N LEU A 43 -25.46 -45.80 59.33
CA LEU A 43 -25.38 -45.42 57.91
C LEU A 43 -24.96 -43.94 57.74
N ALA A 44 -25.43 -43.05 58.62
CA ALA A 44 -25.03 -41.65 58.64
C ALA A 44 -23.53 -41.50 58.96
N SER A 45 -23.03 -42.21 59.98
CA SER A 45 -21.63 -42.16 60.37
C SER A 45 -20.67 -42.64 59.28
N GLU A 46 -21.16 -43.51 58.39
CA GLU A 46 -20.41 -44.02 57.23
C GLU A 46 -20.64 -43.19 55.95
N GLY A 47 -21.45 -42.12 56.01
CA GLY A 47 -21.77 -41.28 54.86
C GLY A 47 -22.59 -41.99 53.77
N LEU A 48 -23.37 -43.00 54.13
CA LEU A 48 -24.12 -43.82 53.18
C LEU A 48 -25.53 -43.30 52.88
N LEU A 49 -26.08 -42.40 53.71
CA LEU A 49 -27.47 -41.92 53.55
C LEU A 49 -27.69 -41.23 52.20
N GLU A 50 -26.79 -40.32 51.80
CA GLU A 50 -26.96 -39.52 50.59
C GLU A 50 -26.15 -40.06 49.41
N ARG A 51 -25.39 -41.15 49.61
CA ARG A 51 -24.42 -41.64 48.63
C ARG A 51 -25.06 -41.96 47.28
N ASN A 52 -26.23 -42.60 47.29
CA ASN A 52 -26.91 -42.94 46.05
C ASN A 52 -27.61 -41.71 45.43
N ALA A 53 -28.20 -40.83 46.24
CA ALA A 53 -28.80 -39.56 45.79
C ALA A 53 -27.82 -38.59 45.12
N GLN A 54 -26.53 -38.68 45.45
CA GLN A 54 -25.48 -37.88 44.83
C GLN A 54 -25.05 -38.41 43.44
N LEU A 55 -25.54 -39.58 43.00
CA LEU A 55 -25.27 -40.04 41.65
C LEU A 55 -25.99 -39.16 40.63
N GLU A 56 -25.32 -38.86 39.52
CA GLU A 56 -25.93 -38.17 38.39
C GLU A 56 -27.05 -39.03 37.81
N PHE A 57 -28.25 -38.46 37.71
CA PHE A 57 -29.40 -39.16 37.17
C PHE A 57 -29.39 -39.06 35.63
N PRO A 58 -29.52 -40.18 34.89
CA PRO A 58 -29.54 -40.15 33.44
C PRO A 58 -30.65 -39.25 32.88
N LEU A 59 -30.32 -38.41 31.91
CA LEU A 59 -31.31 -37.57 31.21
C LEU A 59 -32.37 -38.41 30.48
N VAL A 60 -31.98 -39.58 29.97
CA VAL A 60 -32.86 -40.51 29.26
C VAL A 60 -32.63 -41.94 29.79
N PRO A 61 -33.27 -42.34 30.90
CA PRO A 61 -33.05 -43.65 31.52
C PRO A 61 -33.75 -44.76 30.74
N ARG A 62 -33.13 -45.26 29.66
CA ARG A 62 -33.75 -46.25 28.76
C ARG A 62 -33.85 -47.65 29.37
N ARG A 63 -32.85 -48.07 30.15
CA ARG A 63 -32.73 -49.43 30.67
C ARG A 63 -33.05 -49.45 32.16
N ILE A 64 -34.26 -49.91 32.50
CA ILE A 64 -34.78 -49.96 33.85
C ILE A 64 -34.58 -51.36 34.42
N GLY A 65 -33.87 -51.49 35.54
CA GLY A 65 -33.83 -52.73 36.31
C GLY A 65 -34.95 -52.75 37.34
N LEU A 66 -35.94 -53.64 37.23
CA LEU A 66 -37.08 -53.69 38.14
C LEU A 66 -36.92 -54.80 39.17
N VAL A 67 -36.93 -54.46 40.47
CA VAL A 67 -36.91 -55.39 41.60
C VAL A 67 -38.29 -55.41 42.23
N THR A 68 -39.00 -56.51 42.02
CA THR A 68 -40.31 -56.80 42.62
C THR A 68 -40.65 -58.28 42.45
N SER A 69 -41.75 -58.74 43.03
CA SER A 69 -42.28 -60.06 42.73
C SER A 69 -42.96 -60.01 41.35
N VAL A 70 -42.45 -60.79 40.40
CA VAL A 70 -42.98 -60.81 39.02
C VAL A 70 -44.44 -61.28 39.04
N GLY A 71 -45.31 -60.58 38.32
CA GLY A 71 -46.75 -60.85 38.28
C GLY A 71 -47.54 -60.35 39.51
N SER A 72 -46.90 -59.65 40.45
CA SER A 72 -47.61 -58.96 41.53
C SER A 72 -48.36 -57.71 41.04
N ALA A 73 -49.27 -57.17 41.85
CA ALA A 73 -49.97 -55.93 41.55
C ALA A 73 -48.99 -54.78 41.24
N ALA A 74 -47.98 -54.56 42.07
CA ALA A 74 -46.98 -53.52 41.81
C ALA A 74 -46.13 -53.75 40.56
N TYR A 75 -45.90 -55.02 40.18
CA TYR A 75 -45.25 -55.32 38.91
C TYR A 75 -46.14 -54.88 37.74
N ASN A 76 -47.41 -55.27 37.75
CA ASN A 76 -48.35 -54.90 36.69
C ASN A 76 -48.57 -53.38 36.65
N ASP A 77 -48.81 -52.74 37.79
CA ASP A 77 -48.99 -51.28 37.87
C ASP A 77 -47.79 -50.52 37.27
N PHE A 78 -46.55 -50.95 37.57
CA PHE A 78 -45.36 -50.32 37.02
C PHE A 78 -45.19 -50.59 35.51
N ILE A 79 -45.43 -51.82 35.08
CA ILE A 79 -45.26 -52.21 33.67
C ILE A 79 -46.35 -51.59 32.79
N ASP A 80 -47.59 -51.51 33.28
CA ASP A 80 -48.72 -50.91 32.58
C ASP A 80 -48.50 -49.41 32.39
N GLU A 81 -48.03 -48.70 33.42
CA GLU A 81 -47.71 -47.27 33.33
C GLU A 81 -46.56 -47.00 32.35
N ILE A 82 -45.46 -47.75 32.47
CA ILE A 82 -44.34 -47.66 31.52
C ILE A 82 -44.77 -48.02 30.09
N GLY A 83 -45.63 -49.02 29.93
CA GLY A 83 -46.11 -49.51 28.64
C GLY A 83 -47.17 -48.62 27.98
N ALA A 84 -47.90 -47.82 28.77
CA ALA A 84 -48.85 -46.83 28.29
C ALA A 84 -48.15 -45.56 27.77
N SER A 85 -46.92 -45.31 28.20
CA SER A 85 -46.11 -44.18 27.72
C SER A 85 -45.71 -44.35 26.24
N ASP A 86 -45.40 -43.23 25.59
CA ASP A 86 -44.82 -43.16 24.24
C ASP A 86 -43.29 -43.37 24.23
N CYS A 87 -42.72 -43.69 25.39
CA CYS A 87 -41.29 -43.80 25.60
C CYS A 87 -40.79 -45.26 25.47
N ALA A 88 -39.71 -45.47 24.71
CA ALA A 88 -39.16 -46.80 24.43
C ALA A 88 -38.24 -47.30 25.56
N PHE A 89 -38.82 -47.64 26.71
CA PHE A 89 -38.12 -48.24 27.84
C PHE A 89 -37.83 -49.73 27.64
N GLN A 90 -36.68 -50.18 28.14
CA GLN A 90 -36.34 -51.60 28.27
C GLN A 90 -36.33 -51.97 29.75
N VAL A 91 -37.34 -52.73 30.19
CA VAL A 91 -37.44 -53.19 31.57
C VAL A 91 -36.83 -54.58 31.73
N LEU A 92 -35.82 -54.69 32.59
CA LEU A 92 -35.23 -55.96 33.03
C LEU A 92 -35.74 -56.28 34.44
N ALA A 93 -36.79 -57.08 34.52
CA ALA A 93 -37.34 -57.52 35.80
C ALA A 93 -36.49 -58.63 36.43
N CYS A 94 -36.21 -58.49 37.73
CA CYS A 94 -35.55 -59.51 38.54
C CYS A 94 -36.49 -59.90 39.68
N ASP A 95 -37.03 -61.12 39.60
CA ASP A 95 -37.99 -61.62 40.58
C ASP A 95 -37.38 -61.65 41.98
N ALA A 96 -38.01 -60.92 42.90
CA ALA A 96 -37.60 -60.82 44.29
C ALA A 96 -38.83 -60.95 45.17
N ARG A 97 -38.71 -61.73 46.25
CA ARG A 97 -39.74 -61.71 47.28
C ARG A 97 -39.64 -60.37 48.01
N VAL A 98 -40.72 -59.60 47.97
CA VAL A 98 -40.79 -58.27 48.61
C VAL A 98 -41.48 -58.31 49.98
N GLN A 99 -41.80 -59.51 50.47
CA GLN A 99 -42.42 -59.75 51.78
C GLN A 99 -41.98 -61.10 52.38
N GLY A 100 -42.04 -61.20 53.70
CA GLY A 100 -41.67 -62.41 54.45
C GLY A 100 -40.16 -62.58 54.69
N ALA A 101 -39.79 -63.69 55.33
CA ALA A 101 -38.44 -63.91 55.87
C ALA A 101 -37.31 -63.97 54.81
N GLN A 102 -37.63 -64.24 53.54
CA GLN A 102 -36.65 -64.28 52.46
C GLN A 102 -36.46 -62.93 51.76
N ALA A 103 -37.28 -61.92 52.09
CA ALA A 103 -37.32 -60.68 51.32
C ALA A 103 -35.98 -59.94 51.27
N GLU A 104 -35.33 -59.82 52.43
CA GLU A 104 -34.02 -59.18 52.54
C GLU A 104 -32.98 -59.82 51.60
N ALA A 105 -32.82 -61.14 51.67
CA ALA A 105 -31.82 -61.84 50.88
C ALA A 105 -32.10 -61.75 49.37
N THR A 106 -33.37 -61.88 48.97
CA THR A 106 -33.74 -61.83 47.55
C THR A 106 -33.60 -60.42 46.97
N VAL A 107 -34.06 -59.38 47.68
CA VAL A 107 -33.95 -57.98 47.20
C VAL A 107 -32.49 -57.58 47.05
N VAL A 108 -31.63 -57.89 48.04
CA VAL A 108 -30.19 -57.60 47.97
C VAL A 108 -29.54 -58.33 46.79
N ALA A 109 -29.88 -59.59 46.55
CA ALA A 109 -29.36 -60.36 45.42
C ALA A 109 -29.81 -59.77 44.07
N SER A 110 -31.07 -59.35 43.97
CA SER A 110 -31.63 -58.74 42.75
C SER A 110 -30.99 -57.39 42.44
N ILE A 111 -30.82 -56.51 43.43
CA ILE A 111 -30.12 -55.22 43.26
C ILE A 111 -28.69 -55.46 42.76
N ARG A 112 -27.94 -56.35 43.41
CA ARG A 112 -26.55 -56.67 43.00
C ARG A 112 -26.47 -57.31 41.61
N THR A 113 -27.49 -58.06 41.21
CA THR A 113 -27.56 -58.68 39.88
C THR A 113 -27.82 -57.61 38.82
N LEU A 114 -28.79 -56.74 39.04
CA LEU A 114 -29.14 -55.66 38.10
C LEU A 114 -28.04 -54.61 37.99
N ALA A 115 -27.32 -54.32 39.08
CA ALA A 115 -26.15 -53.44 39.06
C ALA A 115 -25.05 -53.91 38.08
N ARG A 116 -25.01 -55.20 37.72
CA ARG A 116 -24.06 -55.77 36.74
C ARG A 116 -24.62 -55.87 35.31
N ARG A 117 -25.87 -55.49 35.09
CA ARG A 117 -26.60 -55.70 33.81
C ARG A 117 -26.68 -54.44 32.93
N HIS A 118 -25.88 -53.42 33.23
CA HIS A 118 -25.88 -52.13 32.52
C HIS A 118 -27.28 -51.48 32.50
N CYS A 119 -27.95 -51.45 33.65
CA CYS A 119 -29.15 -50.64 33.84
C CYS A 119 -28.75 -49.17 34.04
N ASP A 120 -29.54 -48.25 33.51
CA ASP A 120 -29.38 -46.81 33.72
C ASP A 120 -29.96 -46.41 35.08
N VAL A 121 -31.01 -47.10 35.51
CA VAL A 121 -31.68 -46.93 36.79
C VAL A 121 -32.19 -48.28 37.30
N ILE A 122 -32.18 -48.48 38.62
CA ILE A 122 -32.82 -49.62 39.27
C ILE A 122 -34.02 -49.11 40.06
N VAL A 123 -35.15 -49.81 39.97
CA VAL A 123 -36.36 -49.47 40.70
C VAL A 123 -36.73 -50.62 41.61
N VAL A 124 -36.87 -50.33 42.90
CA VAL A 124 -37.37 -51.29 43.89
C VAL A 124 -38.81 -50.91 44.21
N VAL A 125 -39.77 -51.69 43.75
CA VAL A 125 -41.19 -51.43 43.98
C VAL A 125 -41.83 -52.52 44.81
N ARG A 126 -42.92 -52.16 45.48
CA ARG A 126 -43.72 -53.08 46.27
C ARG A 126 -45.20 -52.69 46.15
N GLY A 127 -46.09 -53.69 46.14
CA GLY A 127 -47.54 -53.47 46.12
C GLY A 127 -48.12 -53.15 47.49
N GLY A 128 -49.41 -52.88 47.52
CA GLY A 128 -50.16 -52.69 48.77
C GLY A 128 -50.04 -53.89 49.70
N GLY A 129 -49.86 -53.63 51.00
CA GLY A 129 -49.72 -54.66 52.03
C GLY A 129 -49.65 -54.08 53.44
N SER A 130 -49.83 -54.94 54.45
CA SER A 130 -49.91 -54.54 55.86
C SER A 130 -48.59 -53.95 56.38
N ARG A 131 -48.63 -53.12 57.45
CA ARG A 131 -47.44 -52.49 58.07
C ARG A 131 -46.35 -53.50 58.45
N SER A 132 -46.73 -54.73 58.80
CA SER A 132 -45.82 -55.84 59.10
C SER A 132 -44.98 -56.30 57.91
N ASP A 133 -45.50 -56.16 56.70
CA ASP A 133 -44.85 -56.62 55.48
C ASP A 133 -43.79 -55.62 54.96
N LEU A 134 -43.73 -54.41 55.54
CA LEU A 134 -42.75 -53.36 55.21
C LEU A 134 -41.49 -53.40 56.07
N ALA A 135 -41.55 -54.11 57.19
CA ALA A 135 -40.41 -54.28 58.07
C ALA A 135 -39.17 -54.86 57.36
N GLY A 136 -39.36 -55.60 56.25
CA GLY A 136 -38.28 -56.10 55.43
C GLY A 136 -37.43 -55.00 54.77
N PHE A 137 -38.01 -53.84 54.45
CA PHE A 137 -37.30 -52.70 53.85
C PHE A 137 -36.62 -51.80 54.90
N ASP A 138 -36.86 -52.04 56.19
CA ASP A 138 -36.10 -51.49 57.32
C ASP A 138 -34.87 -52.35 57.68
N SER A 139 -34.28 -53.01 56.69
CA SER A 139 -33.08 -53.83 56.83
C SER A 139 -31.81 -53.06 56.50
N GLU A 140 -30.79 -53.20 57.34
CA GLU A 140 -29.44 -52.67 57.09
C GLU A 140 -28.84 -53.22 55.80
N SER A 141 -29.07 -54.49 55.47
CA SER A 141 -28.51 -55.13 54.28
C SER A 141 -29.07 -54.55 52.99
N ILE A 142 -30.39 -54.29 52.95
CA ILE A 142 -31.04 -53.63 51.80
C ILE A 142 -30.56 -52.19 51.69
N ALA A 143 -30.55 -51.44 52.80
CA ALA A 143 -30.11 -50.06 52.79
C ALA A 143 -28.66 -49.91 52.30
N ARG A 144 -27.74 -50.78 52.76
CA ARG A 144 -26.36 -50.82 52.26
C ARG A 144 -26.28 -51.21 50.78
N ALA A 145 -27.10 -52.16 50.33
CA ALA A 145 -27.13 -52.57 48.92
C ALA A 145 -27.57 -51.43 48.00
N ILE A 146 -28.53 -50.61 48.43
CA ILE A 146 -28.99 -49.42 47.72
C ILE A 146 -27.92 -48.32 47.74
N ALA A 147 -27.46 -47.94 48.94
CA ALA A 147 -26.48 -46.86 49.12
C ALA A 147 -25.17 -47.08 48.34
N LEU A 148 -24.70 -48.33 48.28
CA LEU A 148 -23.47 -48.71 47.60
C LEU A 148 -23.67 -49.09 46.12
N CYS A 149 -24.90 -49.08 45.62
CA CYS A 149 -25.18 -49.37 44.23
C CYS A 149 -24.54 -48.27 43.34
N PRO A 150 -23.79 -48.63 42.28
CA PRO A 150 -23.20 -47.66 41.36
C PRO A 150 -24.23 -47.06 40.38
N VAL A 151 -25.44 -47.61 40.36
CA VAL A 151 -26.56 -47.16 39.53
C VAL A 151 -27.57 -46.45 40.44
N PRO A 152 -28.16 -45.31 40.02
CA PRO A 152 -29.26 -44.68 40.75
C PRO A 152 -30.38 -45.66 41.04
N VAL A 153 -30.82 -45.72 42.30
CA VAL A 153 -31.89 -46.60 42.75
C VAL A 153 -33.10 -45.76 43.17
N LEU A 154 -34.25 -46.02 42.58
CA LEU A 154 -35.52 -45.43 42.96
C LEU A 154 -36.32 -46.42 43.80
N THR A 155 -37.06 -45.92 44.79
CA THR A 155 -37.97 -46.75 45.58
C THR A 155 -39.41 -46.34 45.35
N GLY A 156 -40.26 -47.31 45.03
CA GLY A 156 -41.72 -47.16 44.94
C GLY A 156 -42.40 -48.08 45.95
N ILE A 157 -41.93 -48.04 47.21
CA ILE A 157 -42.34 -48.97 48.29
C ILE A 157 -43.49 -48.37 49.12
N GLY A 158 -43.64 -47.04 49.09
CA GLY A 158 -44.23 -46.23 50.14
C GLY A 158 -45.72 -46.37 50.45
N HIS A 159 -46.11 -45.59 51.47
CA HIS A 159 -47.42 -45.46 52.09
C HIS A 159 -47.52 -44.09 52.78
N GLU A 160 -48.73 -43.60 53.04
CA GLU A 160 -48.99 -42.21 53.48
C GLU A 160 -48.41 -41.80 54.84
N ILE A 161 -47.85 -42.72 55.66
CA ILE A 161 -47.58 -42.44 57.09
C ILE A 161 -46.10 -42.61 57.50
N ASP A 162 -45.30 -43.51 56.92
CA ASP A 162 -43.89 -43.74 57.32
C ASP A 162 -42.95 -44.00 56.11
N THR A 163 -41.77 -43.36 56.09
CA THR A 163 -40.67 -43.59 55.12
C THR A 163 -39.82 -44.79 55.55
N SER A 164 -39.48 -45.75 54.68
CA SER A 164 -38.62 -46.90 55.03
C SER A 164 -37.12 -46.56 55.04
N LEU A 165 -36.25 -47.39 55.63
CA LEU A 165 -34.79 -47.17 55.52
C LEU A 165 -34.31 -47.22 54.07
N ALA A 166 -34.92 -48.08 53.25
CA ALA A 166 -34.64 -48.16 51.82
C ALA A 166 -34.93 -46.84 51.10
N ASP A 167 -36.03 -46.17 51.44
CA ASP A 167 -36.39 -44.86 50.87
C ASP A 167 -35.38 -43.77 51.26
N VAL A 168 -34.89 -43.79 52.52
CA VAL A 168 -33.93 -42.78 53.01
C VAL A 168 -32.60 -42.83 52.26
N VAL A 169 -32.15 -44.02 51.84
CA VAL A 169 -30.85 -44.19 51.18
C VAL A 169 -30.93 -44.24 49.64
N ALA A 170 -32.15 -44.23 49.10
CA ALA A 170 -32.40 -44.27 47.66
C ALA A 170 -31.95 -42.97 46.99
N HIS A 171 -31.81 -43.00 45.67
CA HIS A 171 -31.64 -41.78 44.87
C HIS A 171 -32.84 -40.86 45.04
N LYS A 172 -34.04 -41.45 44.95
CA LYS A 172 -35.31 -40.77 45.17
C LYS A 172 -36.40 -41.79 45.53
N ASP A 173 -37.26 -41.40 46.45
CA ASP A 173 -38.39 -42.20 46.92
C ASP A 173 -39.73 -41.71 46.34
N PHE A 174 -40.64 -42.66 46.16
CA PHE A 174 -41.98 -42.46 45.64
C PHE A 174 -43.01 -43.23 46.45
N LYS A 175 -44.21 -42.66 46.53
CA LYS A 175 -45.32 -43.25 47.29
C LYS A 175 -45.85 -44.54 46.66
N THR A 176 -45.78 -44.69 45.35
CA THR A 176 -46.37 -45.82 44.62
C THR A 176 -45.46 -46.28 43.47
N PRO A 177 -45.63 -47.53 43.00
CA PRO A 177 -44.97 -48.00 41.78
C PRO A 177 -45.28 -47.10 40.56
N THR A 178 -46.54 -46.69 40.40
CA THR A 178 -46.98 -45.80 39.31
C THR A 178 -46.27 -44.45 39.35
N ALA A 179 -46.19 -43.79 40.50
CA ALA A 179 -45.50 -42.50 40.63
C ALA A 179 -44.00 -42.60 40.31
N CYS A 180 -43.40 -43.77 40.54
CA CYS A 180 -42.01 -44.01 40.12
C CYS A 180 -41.88 -44.21 38.61
N ALA A 181 -42.85 -44.85 37.96
CA ALA A 181 -42.91 -44.98 36.51
C ALA A 181 -43.15 -43.61 35.85
N ASP A 182 -44.12 -42.84 36.34
CA ASP A 182 -44.44 -41.47 35.89
C ASP A 182 -43.19 -40.59 35.90
N PHE A 183 -42.41 -40.62 36.99
CA PHE A 183 -41.19 -39.84 37.07
C PHE A 183 -40.16 -40.20 35.99
N LEU A 184 -40.06 -41.48 35.60
CA LEU A 184 -39.16 -41.91 34.53
C LEU A 184 -39.65 -41.43 33.16
N VAL A 185 -40.97 -41.47 32.93
CA VAL A 185 -41.62 -40.94 31.72
C VAL A 185 -41.38 -39.43 31.63
N ASP A 186 -41.72 -38.68 32.68
CA ASP A 186 -41.54 -37.23 32.79
C ASP A 186 -40.09 -36.82 32.51
N ARG A 187 -39.12 -37.60 33.02
CA ARG A 187 -37.70 -37.33 32.79
C ARG A 187 -37.34 -37.38 31.31
N VAL A 188 -37.86 -38.35 30.57
CA VAL A 188 -37.62 -38.47 29.12
C VAL A 188 -38.33 -37.34 28.37
N HIS A 189 -39.56 -37.01 28.73
CA HIS A 189 -40.30 -35.90 28.13
C HIS A 189 -39.61 -34.55 28.36
N GLU A 190 -39.11 -34.29 29.57
CA GLU A 190 -38.34 -33.08 29.90
C GLU A 190 -37.09 -32.99 29.02
N ALA A 191 -36.37 -34.10 28.83
CA ALA A 191 -35.19 -34.15 27.98
C ALA A 191 -35.53 -33.92 26.50
N LEU A 192 -36.64 -34.47 26.00
CA LEU A 192 -37.12 -34.28 24.63
C LEU A 192 -37.58 -32.84 24.39
N ALA A 193 -38.36 -32.27 25.30
CA ALA A 193 -38.81 -30.88 25.21
C ALA A 193 -37.62 -29.91 25.15
N ARG A 194 -36.62 -30.12 26.03
CA ARG A 194 -35.39 -29.31 26.03
C ARG A 194 -34.58 -29.48 24.74
N PHE A 195 -34.53 -30.69 24.19
CA PHE A 195 -33.86 -30.93 22.91
C PHE A 195 -34.56 -30.17 21.78
N GLU A 196 -35.89 -30.18 21.75
CA GLU A 196 -36.68 -29.50 20.73
C GLU A 196 -36.60 -27.97 20.84
N GLU A 197 -36.62 -27.42 22.05
CA GLU A 197 -36.37 -25.99 22.31
C GLU A 197 -34.99 -25.56 21.79
N LEU A 198 -33.93 -26.32 22.10
CA LEU A 198 -32.58 -26.03 21.63
C LEU A 198 -32.48 -26.14 20.11
N TRP A 199 -33.14 -27.12 19.51
CA TRP A 199 -33.18 -27.30 18.07
C TRP A 199 -33.83 -26.11 17.35
N GLN A 200 -34.99 -25.65 17.84
CA GLN A 200 -35.67 -24.47 17.32
C GLN A 200 -34.80 -23.22 17.46
N ALA A 201 -34.20 -23.01 18.64
CA ALA A 201 -33.33 -21.86 18.89
C ALA A 201 -32.11 -21.83 17.95
N ILE A 202 -31.51 -22.98 17.62
CA ILE A 202 -30.43 -23.06 16.64
C ILE A 202 -30.93 -22.68 15.24
N GLY A 203 -32.09 -23.20 14.84
CA GLY A 203 -32.72 -22.90 13.56
C GLY A 203 -33.00 -21.40 13.38
N ASP A 204 -33.64 -20.79 14.38
CA ASP A 204 -33.99 -19.37 14.38
C ASP A 204 -32.73 -18.49 14.31
N ASN A 205 -31.73 -18.77 15.14
CA ASN A 205 -30.47 -18.01 15.12
C ASN A 205 -29.74 -18.13 13.77
N ALA A 206 -29.74 -19.30 13.15
CA ALA A 206 -29.13 -19.51 11.85
C ALA A 206 -29.87 -18.74 10.75
N LEU A 207 -31.21 -18.73 10.77
CA LEU A 207 -32.03 -17.96 9.84
C LEU A 207 -31.83 -16.45 10.01
N GLU A 208 -31.78 -15.96 11.25
CA GLU A 208 -31.52 -14.55 11.54
C GLU A 208 -30.12 -14.11 11.07
N HIS A 209 -29.08 -14.89 11.37
CA HIS A 209 -27.71 -14.56 10.94
C HIS A 209 -27.58 -14.56 9.42
N THR A 210 -28.11 -15.58 8.74
CA THR A 210 -28.06 -15.65 7.27
C THR A 210 -28.84 -14.52 6.61
N ALA A 211 -30.00 -14.13 7.16
CA ALA A 211 -30.78 -12.99 6.67
C ALA A 211 -30.04 -11.66 6.86
N ALA A 212 -29.39 -11.47 8.01
CA ALA A 212 -28.60 -10.27 8.31
C ALA A 212 -27.39 -10.13 7.35
N GLU A 213 -26.64 -11.20 7.15
CA GLU A 213 -25.50 -11.22 6.20
C GLU A 213 -25.95 -10.95 4.77
N LEU A 214 -27.08 -11.54 4.33
CA LEU A 214 -27.61 -11.30 2.99
C LEU A 214 -28.06 -9.84 2.81
N ALA A 215 -28.64 -9.23 3.85
CA ALA A 215 -29.03 -7.82 3.84
C ALA A 215 -27.81 -6.90 3.76
N GLU A 216 -26.73 -7.21 4.50
CA GLU A 216 -25.48 -6.48 4.47
C GLU A 216 -24.81 -6.57 3.09
N LEU A 217 -24.69 -7.77 2.52
CA LEU A 217 -24.21 -8.01 1.16
C LEU A 217 -25.04 -7.24 0.11
N GLY A 218 -26.36 -7.24 0.26
CA GLY A 218 -27.25 -6.46 -0.60
C GLY A 218 -27.00 -4.95 -0.48
N SER A 219 -26.75 -4.44 0.72
CA SER A 219 -26.49 -3.02 0.97
C SER A 219 -25.13 -2.55 0.41
N THR A 220 -24.10 -3.38 0.55
CA THR A 220 -22.75 -3.13 0.02
C THR A 220 -22.77 -3.19 -1.50
N ALA A 221 -23.40 -4.20 -2.10
CA ALA A 221 -23.58 -4.30 -3.55
C ALA A 221 -24.30 -3.06 -4.14
N ARG A 222 -25.39 -2.61 -3.50
CA ARG A 222 -26.09 -1.37 -3.90
C ARG A 222 -25.20 -0.14 -3.77
N SER A 223 -24.40 -0.04 -2.71
CA SER A 223 -23.49 1.09 -2.49
C SER A 223 -22.37 1.14 -3.53
N VAL A 224 -21.75 -0.01 -3.83
CA VAL A 224 -20.74 -0.13 -4.89
C VAL A 224 -21.35 0.25 -6.24
N SER A 225 -22.54 -0.25 -6.56
CA SER A 225 -23.22 0.04 -7.83
C SER A 225 -23.50 1.54 -7.98
N ARG A 226 -23.95 2.21 -6.91
CA ARG A 226 -24.20 3.66 -6.88
C ARG A 226 -22.92 4.47 -7.04
N LEU A 227 -21.85 4.10 -6.33
CA LEU A 227 -20.55 4.78 -6.43
C LEU A 227 -19.92 4.62 -7.82
N ALA A 228 -19.97 3.40 -8.37
CA ALA A 228 -19.52 3.11 -9.72
C ALA A 228 -20.33 3.91 -10.76
N GLY A 229 -21.66 3.94 -10.62
CA GLY A 229 -22.53 4.74 -11.49
C GLY A 229 -22.20 6.23 -11.46
N HIS A 230 -21.96 6.79 -10.26
CA HIS A 230 -21.57 8.20 -10.13
C HIS A 230 -20.19 8.50 -10.73
N ALA A 231 -19.20 7.61 -10.50
CA ALA A 231 -17.87 7.75 -11.07
C ALA A 231 -17.89 7.70 -12.62
N LEU A 232 -18.70 6.80 -13.19
CA LEU A 232 -18.89 6.70 -14.64
C LEU A 232 -19.54 7.97 -15.21
N GLN A 233 -20.58 8.50 -14.56
CA GLN A 233 -21.23 9.75 -14.99
C GLN A 233 -20.29 10.95 -14.96
N LEU A 234 -19.43 11.06 -13.93
CA LEU A 234 -18.41 12.12 -13.89
C LEU A 234 -17.43 12.00 -15.06
N ARG A 235 -16.97 10.79 -15.37
CA ARG A 235 -16.06 10.59 -16.52
C ARG A 235 -16.71 10.82 -17.87
N GLU A 236 -17.97 10.46 -18.02
CA GLU A 236 -18.72 10.79 -19.22
C GLU A 236 -18.79 12.31 -19.42
N ARG A 237 -19.07 13.08 -18.36
CA ARG A 237 -19.09 14.55 -18.41
C ARG A 237 -17.73 15.13 -18.78
N ASP A 238 -16.65 14.64 -18.17
CA ASP A 238 -15.28 15.08 -18.47
C ASP A 238 -14.91 14.81 -19.93
N LEU A 239 -15.22 13.62 -20.44
CA LEU A 239 -14.97 13.25 -21.83
C LEU A 239 -15.76 14.13 -22.81
N VAL A 240 -17.02 14.43 -22.50
CA VAL A 240 -17.84 15.35 -23.31
C VAL A 240 -17.25 16.76 -23.29
N ALA A 241 -16.80 17.25 -22.13
CA ALA A 241 -16.15 18.56 -22.00
C ALA A 241 -14.84 18.62 -22.78
N MET A 242 -14.00 17.59 -22.67
CA MET A 242 -12.73 17.47 -23.40
C MET A 242 -12.95 17.41 -24.91
N ARG A 243 -13.95 16.63 -25.37
CA ARG A 243 -14.33 16.59 -26.79
C ARG A 243 -14.71 17.98 -27.31
N ARG A 244 -15.49 18.74 -26.53
CA ARG A 244 -15.90 20.11 -26.90
C ARG A 244 -14.70 21.07 -26.91
N SER A 245 -13.78 20.97 -25.94
CA SER A 245 -12.60 21.84 -25.88
C SER A 245 -11.65 21.56 -27.05
N LEU A 246 -11.39 20.29 -27.37
CA LEU A 246 -10.60 19.89 -28.54
C LEU A 246 -11.21 20.41 -29.84
N GLY A 247 -12.54 20.30 -29.99
CA GLY A 247 -13.25 20.86 -31.15
C GLY A 247 -13.04 22.37 -31.32
N ARG A 248 -13.14 23.14 -30.23
CA ARG A 248 -12.88 24.60 -30.26
C ARG A 248 -11.43 24.94 -30.55
N GLN A 249 -10.49 24.22 -29.93
CA GLN A 249 -9.06 24.43 -30.16
C GLN A 249 -8.67 24.13 -31.61
N ALA A 250 -9.21 23.06 -32.18
CA ALA A 250 -9.02 22.72 -33.59
C ALA A 250 -9.57 23.83 -34.51
N LEU A 251 -10.78 24.32 -34.25
CA LEU A 251 -11.38 25.42 -35.03
C LEU A 251 -10.50 26.67 -34.99
N HIS A 252 -10.08 27.11 -33.80
CA HIS A 252 -9.20 28.27 -33.65
C HIS A 252 -7.80 28.07 -34.24
N ALA A 253 -7.29 26.84 -34.30
CA ALA A 253 -6.04 26.55 -34.98
C ALA A 253 -6.20 26.71 -36.50
N VAL A 254 -7.30 26.22 -37.07
CA VAL A 254 -7.63 26.37 -38.49
C VAL A 254 -7.85 27.85 -38.85
N GLU A 255 -8.60 28.60 -38.05
CA GLU A 255 -8.83 30.04 -38.25
C GLU A 255 -7.52 30.83 -38.25
N ARG A 256 -6.65 30.59 -37.24
CA ARG A 256 -5.34 31.24 -37.15
C ARG A 256 -4.44 30.89 -38.34
N GLY A 257 -4.42 29.63 -38.75
CA GLY A 257 -3.68 29.19 -39.94
C GLY A 257 -4.17 29.89 -41.22
N GLY A 258 -5.50 29.99 -41.38
CA GLY A 258 -6.13 30.70 -42.50
C GLY A 258 -5.78 32.20 -42.52
N GLU A 259 -5.81 32.86 -41.37
CA GLU A 259 -5.46 34.28 -41.26
C GLU A 259 -3.97 34.53 -41.52
N GLN A 260 -3.09 33.65 -41.01
CA GLN A 260 -1.65 33.71 -41.29
C GLN A 260 -1.35 33.54 -42.78
N LEU A 261 -2.02 32.60 -43.45
CA LEU A 261 -1.90 32.40 -44.89
C LEU A 261 -2.38 33.63 -45.66
N ARG A 262 -3.53 34.20 -45.29
CA ARG A 262 -4.07 35.41 -45.92
C ARG A 262 -3.12 36.61 -45.78
N ARG A 263 -2.61 36.87 -44.57
CA ARG A 263 -1.58 37.90 -44.34
C ARG A 263 -0.28 37.62 -45.09
N GLY A 264 0.07 36.36 -45.31
CA GLY A 264 1.19 35.95 -46.16
C GLY A 264 0.96 36.34 -47.62
N LEU A 265 -0.21 36.00 -48.17
CA LEU A 265 -0.61 36.33 -49.53
C LEU A 265 -0.69 37.84 -49.77
N ASP A 266 -1.26 38.60 -48.84
CA ASP A 266 -1.35 40.07 -48.94
C ASP A 266 0.05 40.71 -48.97
N ARG A 267 0.97 40.25 -48.12
CA ARG A 267 2.39 40.70 -48.13
C ARG A 267 3.10 40.34 -49.43
N LEU A 268 2.84 39.16 -50.00
CA LEU A 268 3.40 38.76 -51.29
C LEU A 268 2.84 39.63 -52.42
N HIS A 269 1.53 39.88 -52.44
CA HIS A 269 0.90 40.78 -53.41
C HIS A 269 1.46 42.20 -53.32
N GLU A 270 1.58 42.76 -52.12
CA GLU A 270 2.11 44.11 -51.93
C GLU A 270 3.58 44.20 -52.39
N ARG A 271 4.43 43.23 -52.00
CA ARG A 271 5.82 43.15 -52.46
C ARG A 271 5.91 43.06 -53.98
N SER A 272 5.09 42.23 -54.61
CA SER A 272 5.02 42.09 -56.06
C SER A 272 4.61 43.41 -56.73
N ARG A 273 3.58 44.09 -56.22
CA ARG A 273 3.13 45.39 -56.75
C ARG A 273 4.20 46.47 -56.61
N LEU A 274 4.86 46.56 -55.46
CA LEU A 274 5.96 47.52 -55.24
C LEU A 274 7.13 47.23 -56.17
N ARG A 275 7.46 45.96 -56.40
CA ARG A 275 8.54 45.58 -57.32
C ARG A 275 8.21 45.89 -58.77
N ILE A 276 6.98 45.62 -59.22
CA ILE A 276 6.51 46.02 -60.56
C ILE A 276 6.59 47.54 -60.73
N ARG A 277 6.08 48.33 -59.77
CA ARG A 277 6.18 49.80 -59.81
C ARG A 277 7.61 50.32 -59.84
N ALA A 278 8.52 49.69 -59.10
CA ALA A 278 9.92 50.05 -59.09
C ALA A 278 10.57 49.80 -60.47
N GLU A 279 10.26 48.68 -61.11
CA GLU A 279 10.73 48.39 -62.47
C GLU A 279 10.10 49.31 -63.52
N ASP A 280 8.80 49.60 -63.44
CA ASP A 280 8.14 50.58 -64.32
C ASP A 280 8.78 51.96 -64.20
N SER A 281 9.09 52.39 -62.96
CA SER A 281 9.77 53.66 -62.72
C SER A 281 11.19 53.64 -63.32
N ARG A 282 11.94 52.54 -63.15
CA ARG A 282 13.27 52.38 -63.77
C ARG A 282 13.20 52.47 -65.29
N LEU A 283 12.24 51.80 -65.92
CA LEU A 283 12.01 51.84 -67.36
C LEU A 283 11.63 53.25 -67.83
N TYR A 284 10.70 53.91 -67.12
CA TYR A 284 10.31 55.29 -67.40
C TYR A 284 11.51 56.26 -67.34
N TYR A 285 12.34 56.17 -66.30
CA TYR A 285 13.54 57.00 -66.19
C TYR A 285 14.61 56.64 -67.23
N ALA A 286 14.79 55.36 -67.58
CA ALA A 286 15.70 54.94 -68.64
C ALA A 286 15.25 55.49 -70.01
N GLN A 287 13.96 55.40 -70.34
CA GLN A 287 13.39 56.00 -71.55
C GLN A 287 13.59 57.53 -71.57
N ARG A 288 13.41 58.19 -70.43
CA ARG A 288 13.59 59.65 -70.32
C ARG A 288 15.05 60.10 -70.33
N ARG A 289 16.02 59.21 -70.04
CA ARG A 289 17.46 59.45 -70.31
C ARG A 289 17.78 59.32 -71.79
N LEU A 290 17.01 58.49 -72.50
CA LEU A 290 17.13 58.28 -73.94
C LEU A 290 16.32 59.30 -74.77
N SER A 291 15.80 60.38 -74.18
CA SER A 291 15.08 61.39 -74.96
C SER A 291 16.06 62.19 -75.84
N PRO A 292 15.70 62.48 -77.12
CA PRO A 292 16.57 63.20 -78.06
C PRO A 292 17.06 64.55 -77.52
N GLU A 293 16.23 65.25 -76.75
CA GLU A 293 16.54 66.57 -76.17
C GLU A 293 17.62 66.48 -75.09
N ARG A 294 17.55 65.48 -74.19
CA ARG A 294 18.57 65.28 -73.14
C ARG A 294 19.88 64.74 -73.70
N MET A 295 19.81 63.86 -74.71
CA MET A 295 21.01 63.44 -75.43
C MET A 295 21.73 64.63 -76.09
N ARG A 296 20.98 65.54 -76.73
CA ARG A 296 21.56 66.77 -77.29
C ARG A 296 22.20 67.65 -76.21
N GLN A 297 21.52 67.86 -75.08
CA GLN A 297 22.08 68.63 -73.96
C GLN A 297 23.35 68.01 -73.36
N ASP A 298 23.39 66.68 -73.17
CA ASP A 298 24.60 66.00 -72.68
C ASP A 298 25.74 66.07 -73.71
N PHE A 299 25.41 65.95 -74.99
CA PHE A 299 26.38 66.10 -76.08
C PHE A 299 26.95 67.53 -76.17
N ASP A 300 26.10 68.54 -76.06
CA ASP A 300 26.50 69.95 -76.05
C ASP A 300 27.37 70.28 -74.82
N ARG A 301 27.02 69.73 -73.65
CA ARG A 301 27.83 69.86 -72.44
C ARG A 301 29.21 69.23 -72.62
N ARG A 302 29.29 68.00 -73.11
CA ARG A 302 30.56 67.31 -73.39
C ARG A 302 31.38 68.04 -74.45
N ARG A 303 30.75 68.59 -75.49
CA ARG A 303 31.42 69.41 -76.52
C ARG A 303 32.02 70.68 -75.92
N THR A 304 31.27 71.36 -75.04
CA THR A 304 31.74 72.55 -74.33
C THR A 304 32.91 72.23 -73.40
N GLU A 305 32.86 71.09 -72.69
CA GLU A 305 33.97 70.62 -71.85
C GLU A 305 35.23 70.31 -72.68
N LEU A 306 35.08 69.69 -73.86
CA LEU A 306 36.17 69.42 -74.79
C LEU A 306 36.80 70.71 -75.32
N ASP A 307 35.99 71.70 -75.69
CA ASP A 307 36.49 72.99 -76.19
C ASP A 307 37.23 73.78 -75.10
N ARG A 308 36.76 73.74 -73.86
CA ARG A 308 37.49 74.30 -72.71
C ARG A 308 38.82 73.59 -72.48
N ALA A 309 38.85 72.26 -72.56
CA ALA A 309 40.09 71.50 -72.43
C ALA A 309 41.10 71.85 -73.55
N ARG A 310 40.64 71.99 -74.79
CA ARG A 310 41.46 72.44 -75.93
C ARG A 310 42.07 73.83 -75.71
N GLN A 311 41.27 74.78 -75.22
CA GLN A 311 41.77 76.14 -74.95
C GLN A 311 42.80 76.16 -73.81
N ARG A 312 42.58 75.36 -72.75
CA ARG A 312 43.53 75.26 -71.62
C ARG A 312 44.90 74.71 -72.03
N LEU A 313 44.98 73.88 -73.06
CA LEU A 313 46.24 73.25 -73.48
C LEU A 313 47.11 74.15 -74.37
N LYS A 314 46.50 75.04 -75.17
CA LYS A 314 47.17 75.74 -76.26
C LYS A 314 48.26 76.72 -75.80
N LEU A 315 47.99 77.51 -74.76
CA LEU A 315 48.88 78.58 -74.29
C LEU A 315 50.03 78.07 -73.40
N PRO A 316 49.80 77.18 -72.40
CA PRO A 316 50.87 76.70 -71.54
C PRO A 316 51.88 75.80 -72.29
N ALA A 317 51.42 74.99 -73.25
CA ALA A 317 52.29 74.12 -74.03
C ALA A 317 53.33 74.91 -74.84
N LEU A 318 52.91 75.99 -75.50
CA LEU A 318 53.82 76.86 -76.26
C LEU A 318 54.83 77.60 -75.36
N ARG A 319 54.40 78.01 -74.15
CA ARG A 319 55.32 78.62 -73.16
C ARG A 319 56.40 77.63 -72.72
N ARG A 320 56.00 76.40 -72.38
CA ARG A 320 56.92 75.35 -71.92
C ARG A 320 57.94 74.96 -72.98
N LEU A 321 57.54 74.94 -74.26
CA LEU A 321 58.45 74.66 -75.38
C LEU A 321 59.53 75.75 -75.54
N ARG A 322 59.15 77.03 -75.42
CA ARG A 322 60.09 78.17 -75.50
C ARG A 322 61.10 78.17 -74.35
N GLU A 323 60.66 77.82 -73.15
CA GLU A 323 61.52 77.78 -71.98
C GLU A 323 62.60 76.70 -72.07
N GLN A 324 62.27 75.51 -72.61
CA GLN A 324 63.25 74.46 -72.85
C GLN A 324 64.31 74.87 -73.88
N SER A 325 63.91 75.59 -74.95
CA SER A 325 64.85 76.08 -75.96
C SER A 325 65.89 77.04 -75.35
N ARG A 326 65.45 77.98 -74.48
CA ARG A 326 66.35 78.91 -73.79
C ARG A 326 67.35 78.20 -72.86
N ARG A 327 66.91 77.13 -72.17
CA ARG A 327 67.82 76.32 -71.33
C ARG A 327 68.91 75.65 -72.15
N LEU A 328 68.59 75.19 -73.35
CA LEU A 328 69.55 74.53 -74.24
C LEU A 328 70.65 75.51 -74.70
N ASP A 329 70.26 76.75 -75.04
CA ASP A 329 71.20 77.78 -75.47
C ASP A 329 72.17 78.19 -74.34
N ALA A 330 71.66 78.31 -73.10
CA ALA A 330 72.46 78.64 -71.93
C ALA A 330 73.48 77.54 -71.57
N ALA A 331 73.13 76.26 -71.71
CA ALA A 331 74.08 75.16 -71.48
C ALA A 331 75.24 75.19 -72.48
N ARG A 332 74.97 75.65 -73.71
CA ARG A 332 75.95 75.71 -74.79
C ARG A 332 77.00 76.82 -74.59
N SER A 333 76.65 77.92 -73.92
CA SER A 333 77.59 79.00 -73.61
C SER A 333 78.55 78.64 -72.46
N THR A 334 78.09 77.89 -71.45
CA THR A 334 78.91 77.46 -70.31
C THR A 334 80.08 76.57 -70.74
N VAL A 335 79.86 75.68 -71.72
CA VAL A 335 80.92 74.81 -72.26
C VAL A 335 82.05 75.60 -72.93
N ARG A 336 81.78 76.79 -73.48
CA ARG A 336 82.79 77.64 -74.11
C ARG A 336 83.63 78.45 -73.11
N ALA A 337 83.23 78.56 -71.85
CA ALA A 337 83.89 79.41 -70.86
C ALA A 337 85.02 78.71 -70.08
N LEU A 338 85.18 77.39 -70.20
CA LEU A 338 86.08 76.57 -69.37
C LEU A 338 87.39 76.15 -70.06
N ASP A 339 87.82 76.84 -71.11
CA ASP A 339 89.07 76.53 -71.83
C ASP A 339 90.32 77.09 -71.10
N PRO A 340 91.24 76.22 -70.58
CA PRO A 340 92.37 76.62 -69.74
C PRO A 340 93.41 77.54 -70.42
N GLN A 341 93.47 77.56 -71.75
CA GLN A 341 94.48 78.33 -72.50
C GLN A 341 94.32 79.85 -72.29
N ARG A 342 93.09 80.32 -72.07
CA ARG A 342 92.77 81.75 -71.81
C ARG A 342 93.21 82.24 -70.44
N VAL A 343 93.44 81.35 -69.47
CA VAL A 343 93.89 81.74 -68.12
C VAL A 343 95.36 82.17 -68.17
N LEU A 344 96.20 81.51 -68.96
CA LEU A 344 97.60 81.86 -69.12
C LEU A 344 97.79 83.20 -69.87
N GLU A 345 96.98 83.47 -70.91
CA GLU A 345 97.00 84.74 -71.66
C GLU A 345 96.70 85.97 -70.81
N ARG A 346 96.00 85.81 -69.68
CA ARG A 346 95.66 86.91 -68.75
C ARG A 346 96.79 87.30 -67.79
N GLY A 347 97.99 86.78 -67.97
CA GLY A 347 99.18 87.13 -67.18
C GLY A 347 99.37 86.27 -65.93
N TYR A 348 98.64 85.15 -65.80
CA TYR A 348 98.87 84.17 -64.74
C TYR A 348 99.97 83.19 -65.15
N ALA A 349 100.86 82.87 -64.21
CA ALA A 349 101.95 81.92 -64.40
C ALA A 349 101.66 80.62 -63.65
N LEU A 350 101.97 79.48 -64.26
CA LEU A 350 101.82 78.16 -63.66
C LEU A 350 103.17 77.70 -63.09
N ALA A 351 103.27 77.54 -61.77
CA ALA A 351 104.46 76.97 -61.13
C ALA A 351 104.43 75.43 -61.21
N LEU A 352 105.58 74.82 -61.52
CA LEU A 352 105.79 73.40 -61.75
C LEU A 352 106.98 72.89 -60.92
N ASP A 353 106.89 71.66 -60.40
CA ASP A 353 108.00 70.96 -59.71
C ASP A 353 108.93 70.24 -60.71
N ASP A 354 110.00 69.60 -60.21
CA ASP A 354 110.97 68.83 -61.03
C ASP A 354 110.34 67.65 -61.79
N ALA A 355 109.13 67.22 -61.41
CA ALA A 355 108.37 66.19 -62.12
C ALA A 355 107.40 66.79 -63.16
N GLY A 356 107.39 68.11 -63.34
CA GLY A 356 106.48 68.82 -64.24
C GLY A 356 105.04 68.90 -63.73
N LYS A 357 104.81 68.74 -62.43
CA LYS A 357 103.48 68.78 -61.82
C LYS A 357 103.17 70.17 -61.26
N ALA A 358 101.93 70.65 -61.47
CA ALA A 358 101.50 71.98 -61.03
C ALA A 358 101.53 72.11 -59.51
N VAL A 359 102.29 73.10 -59.05
CA VAL A 359 102.50 73.41 -57.64
C VAL A 359 101.47 74.45 -57.23
N ASN A 360 100.33 73.96 -56.74
CA ASN A 360 99.22 74.82 -56.32
C ASN A 360 99.32 75.26 -54.85
N THR A 361 100.35 74.80 -54.13
CA THR A 361 100.53 75.06 -52.71
C THR A 361 102.01 75.19 -52.37
N VAL A 362 102.31 76.07 -51.41
CA VAL A 362 103.67 76.26 -50.88
C VAL A 362 104.05 75.20 -49.83
N ALA A 363 103.17 74.23 -49.54
CA ALA A 363 103.43 73.16 -48.59
C ALA A 363 104.32 72.07 -49.23
N GLY A 364 105.57 71.95 -48.75
CA GLY A 364 106.56 70.98 -49.24
C GLY A 364 107.79 71.60 -49.90
N LEU A 365 107.78 72.91 -50.13
CA LEU A 365 108.90 73.65 -50.74
C LEU A 365 109.84 74.23 -49.68
N GLY A 366 111.14 74.00 -49.86
CA GLY A 366 112.24 74.47 -49.03
C GLY A 366 113.03 75.62 -49.66
N LYS A 367 113.80 76.33 -48.83
CA LYS A 367 114.78 77.31 -49.32
C LYS A 367 115.88 76.56 -50.10
N GLY A 368 116.11 76.97 -51.34
CA GLY A 368 117.07 76.32 -52.25
C GLY A 368 116.45 75.43 -53.32
N ASP A 369 115.15 75.12 -53.24
CA ASP A 369 114.48 74.28 -54.24
C ASP A 369 114.30 75.02 -55.57
N ARG A 370 114.35 74.27 -56.68
CA ARG A 370 114.09 74.76 -58.04
C ARG A 370 112.61 74.62 -58.39
N LEU A 371 112.07 75.60 -59.10
CA LEU A 371 110.72 75.61 -59.65
C LEU A 371 110.75 76.09 -61.10
N GLY A 372 109.98 75.44 -61.96
CA GLY A 372 109.70 75.92 -63.31
C GLY A 372 108.43 76.77 -63.31
N ILE A 373 108.46 77.97 -63.88
CA ILE A 373 107.30 78.83 -64.05
C ILE A 373 106.94 78.86 -65.53
N ARG A 374 105.72 78.46 -65.88
CA ARG A 374 105.19 78.48 -67.25
C ARG A 374 104.20 79.63 -67.44
N LEU A 375 104.52 80.51 -68.37
CA LEU A 375 103.71 81.63 -68.82
C LEU A 375 102.97 81.26 -70.12
N ALA A 376 102.20 82.20 -70.66
CA ALA A 376 101.49 82.01 -71.92
C ALA A 376 102.42 81.68 -73.09
N ASP A 377 103.64 82.20 -73.08
CA ASP A 377 104.58 82.22 -74.19
C ASP A 377 105.91 81.50 -73.91
N GLY A 378 106.16 81.04 -72.69
CA GLY A 378 107.42 80.39 -72.36
C GLY A 378 107.51 79.82 -70.94
N SER A 379 108.67 79.28 -70.60
CA SER A 379 108.97 78.74 -69.27
C SER A 379 110.31 79.24 -68.76
N LEU A 380 110.39 79.51 -67.45
CA LEU A 380 111.58 80.03 -66.78
C LEU A 380 111.80 79.32 -65.43
N ASP A 381 113.05 79.03 -65.12
CA ASP A 381 113.42 78.34 -63.88
C ASP A 381 113.80 79.35 -62.79
N THR A 382 113.38 79.08 -61.57
CA THR A 382 113.65 79.91 -60.39
C THR A 382 114.08 79.08 -59.19
N VAL A 383 114.81 79.69 -58.26
CA VAL A 383 115.23 79.07 -57.00
C VAL A 383 114.60 79.81 -55.84
N ILE A 384 114.09 79.06 -54.86
CA ILE A 384 113.38 79.64 -53.72
C ILE A 384 114.37 80.26 -52.72
N ASP A 385 114.38 81.59 -52.63
CA ASP A 385 115.16 82.31 -51.61
C ASP A 385 114.46 82.38 -50.24
N ARG A 386 113.13 82.53 -50.24
CA ARG A 386 112.34 82.57 -48.99
C ARG A 386 110.88 82.19 -49.23
N VAL A 387 110.37 81.22 -48.46
CA VAL A 387 108.94 80.90 -48.44
C VAL A 387 108.26 81.68 -47.33
N ARG A 388 107.27 82.50 -47.66
CA ARG A 388 106.37 83.15 -46.69
C ARG A 388 104.97 82.56 -46.85
N LYS A 389 104.44 81.96 -45.79
CA LYS A 389 103.04 81.53 -45.74
C LYS A 389 102.16 82.70 -45.31
N SER A 390 101.46 83.30 -46.25
CA SER A 390 100.35 84.21 -45.98
C SER A 390 99.03 83.49 -46.23
N ARG A 391 98.17 83.43 -45.20
CA ARG A 391 96.80 82.91 -45.32
C ARG A 391 95.94 84.03 -45.92
N VAL A 392 95.65 83.96 -47.22
CA VAL A 392 94.76 84.91 -47.87
C VAL A 392 93.33 84.37 -47.79
N THR A 393 92.50 84.99 -46.95
CA THR A 393 91.03 84.98 -47.06
C THR A 393 90.65 85.90 -48.21
N MET A 394 90.21 85.34 -49.33
CA MET A 394 89.52 86.13 -50.36
C MET A 394 88.02 86.13 -50.06
N ASN A 395 87.52 87.35 -49.85
CA ASN A 395 86.12 87.70 -49.74
C ASN A 395 85.32 87.21 -50.95
N ARG A 396 84.10 86.77 -50.67
CA ARG A 396 82.98 86.80 -51.62
C ARG A 396 82.52 88.25 -51.75
N GLU A 397 82.51 88.75 -52.98
CA GLU A 397 81.64 89.84 -53.45
C GLU A 397 80.69 89.16 -54.46
N GLU A 398 79.38 89.11 -54.19
CA GLU A 398 78.41 90.15 -54.54
C GLU A 398 78.55 90.61 -55.99
N GLU A 399 77.65 90.12 -56.85
CA GLU A 399 77.04 90.93 -57.90
C GLU A 399 75.75 90.25 -58.39
N SER A 400 74.64 90.89 -58.00
CA SER A 400 73.34 91.09 -58.68
C SER A 400 72.54 89.94 -59.27
#